data_AF-A0A349VQR7-F1
#
_entry.id   AF-A0A349VQR7-F1
#
_cell.length_a   1.000
_cell.length_b   1.000
_cell.length_c   1.000
_cell.angle_alpha   90.00
_cell.angle_beta   90.00
_cell.angle_gamma   90.00
#
_symmetry.space_group_name_H-M   'P 1'
#
loop_
_entity.id
_entity.type
_entity.pdbx_description
1 polymer ?
#
loop_
_entity_poly.entity_id
_entity_poly.type
_entity_poly.pdbx_seq_one_letter_code
_entity_poly.pdbx_strand_id
1 'polypeptide(L)'
;VVMIFGLGVVFVLMYVDKKGKEVLSDIGFSKRKIKLSLVLDILLAAGLLAMFMGDGIPEGTVLLQKENLYAAAYILTAGIFEMLFIYGFLRMSFEKAFGIIPAILVTSVFYSFHHAGFQPEFLHLFLVGLMYCAVFYITRNMLIIFPFFWGVGALWDVIISSEAGSEIKNAESLLFAMIIWLLIVIWLLYRRRRSKRNAVENIHSDHGDPDQGREKCV
;
A
#
# COMPACT_ATOMS: atom_id res chain seq x y z
N VAL A 1 0.63 -10.58 -9.01
CA VAL A 1 1.98 -10.71 -8.39
C VAL A 1 2.92 -9.57 -8.77
N VAL A 2 3.19 -9.31 -10.06
CA VAL A 2 4.17 -8.29 -10.51
C VAL A 2 3.88 -6.89 -9.97
N MET A 3 2.63 -6.41 -10.07
CA MET A 3 2.27 -5.09 -9.53
C MET A 3 2.44 -5.02 -8.02
N ILE A 4 1.85 -5.95 -7.27
CA ILE A 4 1.86 -5.91 -5.81
C ILE A 4 3.27 -6.09 -5.25
N PHE A 5 3.96 -7.18 -5.63
CA PHE A 5 5.27 -7.49 -5.08
C PHE A 5 6.38 -6.65 -5.74
N GLY A 6 6.44 -6.63 -7.07
CA GLY A 6 7.51 -5.95 -7.81
C GLY A 6 7.43 -4.43 -7.67
N LEU A 7 6.31 -3.83 -8.08
CA LEU A 7 6.14 -2.38 -8.09
C LEU A 7 5.75 -1.82 -6.70
N GLY A 8 4.84 -2.51 -6.00
CA GLY A 8 4.35 -2.09 -4.69
C GLY A 8 5.40 -2.22 -3.59
N VAL A 9 6.05 -3.38 -3.49
CA VAL A 9 6.96 -3.66 -2.36
C VAL A 9 8.42 -3.46 -2.75
N VAL A 10 8.92 -4.17 -3.76
CA VAL A 10 10.35 -4.15 -4.10
C VAL A 10 10.78 -2.76 -4.54
N PHE A 11 10.11 -2.18 -5.54
CA PHE A 11 10.45 -0.85 -6.07
C PHE A 11 10.35 0.25 -4.99
N VAL A 12 9.25 0.31 -4.24
CA VAL A 12 9.08 1.34 -3.19
C VAL A 12 10.16 1.20 -2.10
N LEU A 13 10.47 -0.01 -1.65
CA LEU A 13 11.50 -0.21 -0.64
C LEU A 13 12.91 0.10 -1.17
N MET A 14 13.21 -0.20 -2.43
CA MET A 14 14.46 0.21 -3.06
C MET A 14 14.56 1.74 -3.20
N TYR A 15 13.45 2.40 -3.52
CA TYR A 15 13.39 3.86 -3.55
C TYR A 15 13.68 4.46 -2.18
N VAL A 16 13.08 3.91 -1.11
CA VAL A 16 13.36 4.30 0.29
C VAL A 16 14.82 4.07 0.64
N ASP A 17 15.41 2.92 0.26
CA ASP A 17 16.83 2.64 0.52
C ASP A 17 17.75 3.65 -0.18
N LYS A 18 17.39 4.11 -1.38
CA LYS A 18 18.16 5.09 -2.13
C LYS A 18 17.99 6.52 -1.61
N LYS A 19 16.81 6.87 -1.13
CA LYS A 19 16.46 8.26 -0.77
C LYS A 19 16.55 8.57 0.71
N GLY A 20 16.47 7.56 1.59
CA GLY A 20 16.52 7.71 3.03
C GLY A 20 15.23 7.24 3.71
N LYS A 21 15.32 6.92 5.01
CA LYS A 21 14.21 6.34 5.79
C LYS A 21 13.11 7.36 6.08
N GLU A 22 13.41 8.65 6.06
CA GLU A 22 12.45 9.75 6.18
C GLU A 22 11.37 9.69 5.11
N VAL A 23 11.67 9.14 3.94
CA VAL A 23 10.69 8.87 2.88
C VAL A 23 9.55 7.99 3.38
N LEU A 24 9.77 7.06 4.30
CA LEU A 24 8.70 6.24 4.89
C LEU A 24 7.63 7.10 5.55
N SER A 25 8.04 8.18 6.21
CA SER A 25 7.12 9.11 6.83
C SER A 25 6.33 9.91 5.79
N ASP A 26 6.98 10.29 4.68
CA ASP A 26 6.35 11.02 3.57
C ASP A 26 5.31 10.19 2.82
N ILE A 27 5.55 8.88 2.63
CA ILE A 27 4.57 7.95 2.03
C ILE A 27 3.48 7.52 3.02
N GLY A 28 3.52 7.97 4.29
CA GLY A 28 2.45 7.74 5.27
C GLY A 28 2.73 6.67 6.32
N PHE A 29 3.88 5.99 6.30
CA PHE A 29 4.28 5.02 7.32
C PHE A 29 5.13 5.72 8.39
N SER A 30 4.46 6.37 9.33
CA SER A 30 5.09 7.14 10.40
C SER A 30 4.45 6.87 11.76
N LYS A 31 5.10 7.35 12.83
CA LYS A 31 4.53 7.35 14.19
C LYS A 31 3.53 8.49 14.44
N ARG A 32 3.27 9.34 13.44
CA ARG A 32 2.40 10.51 13.57
C ARG A 32 0.94 10.07 13.73
N LYS A 33 0.25 10.59 14.74
CA LYS A 33 -1.22 10.48 14.91
C LYS A 33 -1.76 9.04 14.77
N ILE A 34 -1.02 8.00 15.16
CA ILE A 34 -1.43 6.59 15.00
C ILE A 34 -2.81 6.34 15.62
N LYS A 35 -3.01 6.74 16.89
CA LYS A 35 -4.29 6.54 17.60
C LYS A 35 -5.45 7.21 16.87
N LEU A 36 -5.29 8.47 16.48
CA LEU A 36 -6.31 9.20 15.74
C LEU A 36 -6.60 8.56 14.38
N SER A 37 -5.56 8.09 13.68
CA SER A 37 -5.71 7.44 12.37
C SER A 37 -6.53 6.16 12.50
N LEU A 38 -6.23 5.31 13.48
CA LEU A 38 -6.98 4.07 13.71
C LEU A 38 -8.43 4.32 14.16
N VAL A 39 -8.66 5.33 14.99
CA VAL A 39 -10.04 5.71 15.38
C VAL A 39 -10.82 6.17 14.16
N LEU A 40 -10.24 7.04 13.32
CA LEU A 40 -10.89 7.52 12.11
C LEU A 40 -11.07 6.39 11.09
N ASP A 41 -10.11 5.49 10.93
CA ASP A 41 -10.21 4.32 10.04
C ASP A 41 -11.41 3.44 10.40
N ILE A 42 -11.61 3.15 11.70
CA ILE A 42 -12.77 2.38 12.16
C ILE A 42 -14.08 3.18 11.97
N LEU A 43 -14.10 4.47 12.32
CA LEU A 43 -15.31 5.29 12.20
C LEU A 43 -15.75 5.48 10.75
N LEU A 44 -14.80 5.74 9.85
CA LEU A 44 -15.04 5.88 8.42
C LEU A 44 -15.45 4.54 7.81
N ALA A 45 -14.82 3.43 8.20
CA ALA A 45 -15.24 2.09 7.80
C ALA A 45 -16.69 1.77 8.23
N ALA A 46 -17.04 2.07 9.48
CA ALA A 46 -18.39 1.84 9.99
C ALA A 46 -19.42 2.73 9.29
N GLY A 47 -19.10 4.00 9.05
CA GLY A 47 -19.97 4.93 8.30
C GLY A 47 -20.17 4.49 6.85
N LEU A 48 -19.10 4.05 6.19
CA LEU A 48 -19.16 3.54 4.82
C LEU A 48 -19.98 2.24 4.74
N LEU A 49 -19.77 1.31 5.68
CA LEU A 49 -20.56 0.08 5.76
C LEU A 49 -22.05 0.39 6.01
N ALA A 50 -22.37 1.34 6.89
CA ALA A 50 -23.74 1.73 7.15
C ALA A 50 -24.42 2.35 5.91
N MET A 51 -23.68 3.14 5.13
CA MET A 51 -24.15 3.69 3.85
C MET A 51 -24.52 2.56 2.88
N PHE A 52 -23.60 1.62 2.67
CA PHE A 52 -23.82 0.45 1.81
C PHE A 52 -24.98 -0.43 2.26
N MET A 53 -25.11 -0.68 3.56
CA MET A 53 -26.24 -1.45 4.10
C MET A 53 -27.57 -0.69 3.97
N GLY A 54 -27.54 0.64 3.99
CA GLY A 54 -28.71 1.49 3.77
C GLY A 54 -29.25 1.41 2.34
N ASP A 55 -28.39 1.17 1.36
CA ASP A 55 -28.76 0.93 -0.05
C ASP A 55 -29.33 -0.49 -0.27
N GLY A 56 -29.28 -1.34 0.76
CA GLY A 56 -29.76 -2.72 0.75
C GLY A 56 -28.68 -3.74 0.41
N ILE A 57 -28.81 -4.93 0.97
CA ILE A 57 -27.95 -6.08 0.65
C ILE A 57 -28.65 -6.88 -0.45
N PRO A 58 -28.00 -7.17 -1.59
CA PRO A 58 -28.62 -7.97 -2.65
C PRO A 58 -29.11 -9.33 -2.12
N GLU A 59 -30.31 -9.74 -2.51
CA GLU A 59 -30.91 -11.00 -2.04
C GLU A 59 -29.98 -12.20 -2.32
N GLY A 60 -29.86 -13.10 -1.35
CA GLY A 60 -28.98 -14.28 -1.45
C GLY A 60 -27.50 -14.02 -1.18
N THR A 61 -27.11 -12.78 -0.85
CA THR A 61 -25.72 -12.47 -0.46
C THR A 61 -25.35 -13.12 0.87
N VAL A 62 -24.46 -14.11 0.83
CA VAL A 62 -23.83 -14.70 2.03
C VAL A 62 -22.44 -14.11 2.20
N LEU A 63 -22.30 -13.10 3.07
CA LEU A 63 -21.03 -12.38 3.26
C LEU A 63 -19.90 -13.32 3.72
N LEU A 64 -20.18 -14.20 4.68
CA LEU A 64 -19.21 -15.14 5.26
C LEU A 64 -19.21 -16.50 4.55
N GLN A 65 -19.11 -16.47 3.21
CA GLN A 65 -18.92 -17.66 2.41
C GLN A 65 -17.43 -17.88 2.09
N LYS A 66 -17.01 -19.14 1.99
CA LYS A 66 -15.62 -19.54 1.71
C LYS A 66 -15.02 -18.83 0.51
N GLU A 67 -15.78 -18.72 -0.59
CA GLU A 67 -15.35 -18.09 -1.83
C GLU A 67 -15.12 -16.58 -1.64
N ASN A 68 -15.96 -15.92 -0.85
CA ASN A 68 -15.79 -14.51 -0.49
C ASN A 68 -14.57 -14.31 0.44
N LEU A 69 -14.24 -15.26 1.30
CA LEU A 69 -13.01 -15.21 2.11
C LEU A 69 -11.75 -15.33 1.24
N TYR A 70 -11.80 -16.10 0.15
CA TYR A 70 -10.69 -16.19 -0.80
C TYR A 70 -10.47 -14.88 -1.54
N ALA A 71 -11.55 -14.30 -2.06
CA ALA A 71 -11.52 -12.97 -2.67
C ALA A 71 -11.02 -11.93 -1.66
N ALA A 72 -11.53 -11.93 -0.44
CA ALA A 72 -11.14 -10.97 0.60
C ALA A 72 -9.64 -11.03 0.94
N ALA A 73 -9.08 -12.24 1.08
CA ALA A 73 -7.64 -12.41 1.32
C ALA A 73 -6.80 -11.83 0.16
N TYR A 74 -7.25 -12.04 -1.08
CA TYR A 74 -6.59 -11.49 -2.26
C TYR A 74 -6.73 -9.97 -2.34
N ILE A 75 -7.94 -9.41 -2.16
CA ILE A 75 -8.23 -7.97 -2.18
C ILE A 75 -7.39 -7.25 -1.12
N LEU A 76 -7.37 -7.72 0.13
CA LEU A 76 -6.55 -7.11 1.19
C LEU A 76 -5.05 -7.17 0.89
N THR A 77 -4.60 -8.23 0.21
CA THR A 77 -3.21 -8.33 -0.27
C THR A 77 -2.94 -7.36 -1.42
N ALA A 78 -3.90 -7.19 -2.34
CA ALA A 78 -3.83 -6.22 -3.41
C ALA A 78 -3.80 -4.78 -2.89
N GLY A 79 -4.54 -4.47 -1.82
CA GLY A 79 -4.53 -3.16 -1.16
C GLY A 79 -3.14 -2.69 -0.71
N ILE A 80 -2.21 -3.61 -0.43
CA ILE A 80 -0.80 -3.28 -0.13
C ILE A 80 -0.17 -2.48 -1.28
N PHE A 81 -0.46 -2.85 -2.53
CA PHE A 81 0.01 -2.13 -3.70
C PHE A 81 -0.49 -0.69 -3.70
N GLU A 82 -1.77 -0.49 -3.46
CA GLU A 82 -2.36 0.84 -3.46
C GLU A 82 -1.79 1.71 -2.33
N MET A 83 -1.67 1.16 -1.12
CA MET A 83 -1.12 1.89 0.02
C MET A 83 0.35 2.26 -0.18
N LEU A 84 1.18 1.36 -0.71
CA LEU A 84 2.61 1.62 -0.89
C LEU A 84 2.90 2.45 -2.15
N PHE A 85 2.30 2.09 -3.27
CA PHE A 85 2.63 2.66 -4.58
C PHE A 85 1.74 3.83 -4.95
N ILE A 86 0.41 3.67 -4.93
CA ILE A 86 -0.52 4.71 -5.40
C ILE A 86 -0.62 5.84 -4.35
N TYR A 87 -1.19 5.56 -3.18
CA TYR A 87 -1.39 6.55 -2.12
C TYR A 87 -0.10 6.89 -1.36
N GLY A 88 0.90 6.00 -1.41
CA GLY A 88 2.22 6.24 -0.84
C GLY A 88 3.12 6.99 -1.80
N PHE A 89 3.74 6.25 -2.73
CA PHE A 89 4.80 6.73 -3.61
C PHE A 89 4.33 7.77 -4.65
N LEU A 90 3.28 7.50 -5.44
CA LEU A 90 2.83 8.41 -6.49
C LEU A 90 2.29 9.71 -5.90
N ARG A 91 1.39 9.62 -4.92
CA ARG A 91 0.88 10.79 -4.20
C ARG A 91 1.98 11.65 -3.60
N MET A 92 2.94 11.05 -2.91
CA MET A 92 4.10 11.79 -2.37
C MET A 92 4.91 12.45 -3.49
N SER A 93 5.20 11.71 -4.57
CA SER A 93 5.96 12.20 -5.73
C SER A 93 5.28 13.41 -6.37
N PHE A 94 3.95 13.34 -6.58
CA PHE A 94 3.17 14.45 -7.12
C PHE A 94 3.05 15.61 -6.12
N GLU A 95 2.96 15.36 -4.81
CA GLU A 95 2.94 16.44 -3.80
C GLU A 95 4.25 17.20 -3.82
N LYS A 96 5.39 16.50 -3.94
CA LYS A 96 6.72 17.12 -4.05
C LYS A 96 6.88 17.93 -5.33
N ALA A 97 6.24 17.54 -6.42
CA ALA A 97 6.35 18.21 -7.72
C ALA A 97 5.37 19.39 -7.88
N PHE A 98 4.13 19.24 -7.39
CA PHE A 98 3.01 20.11 -7.75
C PHE A 98 2.22 20.64 -6.54
N GLY A 99 2.53 20.20 -5.32
CA GLY A 99 1.77 20.52 -4.12
C GLY A 99 0.55 19.61 -3.89
N ILE A 100 -0.16 19.85 -2.79
CA ILE A 100 -1.18 18.93 -2.26
C ILE A 100 -2.37 18.74 -3.21
N ILE A 101 -2.99 19.84 -3.68
CA ILE A 101 -4.23 19.74 -4.47
C ILE A 101 -3.98 19.03 -5.81
N PRO A 102 -2.97 19.39 -6.62
CA PRO A 102 -2.68 18.64 -7.83
C PRO A 102 -2.28 17.19 -7.55
N ALA A 103 -1.59 16.91 -6.45
CA ALA A 103 -1.23 15.54 -6.08
C ALA A 103 -2.46 14.67 -5.82
N ILE A 104 -3.48 15.19 -5.13
CA ILE A 104 -4.75 14.49 -4.92
C ILE A 104 -5.37 14.16 -6.28
N LEU A 105 -5.55 15.17 -7.15
CA LEU A 105 -6.20 14.99 -8.45
C LEU A 105 -5.47 13.97 -9.34
N VAL A 106 -4.15 14.13 -9.51
CA VAL A 106 -3.37 13.26 -10.39
C VAL A 106 -3.29 11.85 -9.81
N THR A 107 -3.10 11.68 -8.50
CA THR A 107 -3.12 10.34 -7.88
C THR A 107 -4.45 9.64 -8.11
N SER A 108 -5.57 10.35 -7.99
CA SER A 108 -6.90 9.78 -8.24
C SER A 108 -7.10 9.36 -9.69
N VAL A 109 -6.52 10.08 -10.66
CA VAL A 109 -6.49 9.67 -12.07
C VAL A 109 -5.71 8.35 -12.23
N PHE A 110 -4.51 8.25 -11.64
CA PHE A 110 -3.72 7.02 -11.68
C PHE A 110 -4.41 5.86 -10.97
N TYR A 111 -5.07 6.11 -9.83
CA TYR A 111 -5.87 5.13 -9.13
C TYR A 111 -7.02 4.60 -10.00
N SER A 112 -7.74 5.49 -10.67
CA SER A 112 -8.83 5.11 -11.58
C SER A 112 -8.31 4.23 -12.73
N PHE A 113 -7.27 4.68 -13.44
CA PHE A 113 -6.76 3.95 -14.60
C PHE A 113 -6.00 2.66 -14.26
N HIS A 114 -5.50 2.48 -13.04
CA HIS A 114 -4.83 1.22 -12.68
C HIS A 114 -5.78 0.02 -12.67
N HIS A 115 -7.09 0.26 -12.60
CA HIS A 115 -8.13 -0.76 -12.70
C HIS A 115 -8.55 -1.08 -14.14
N ALA A 116 -7.96 -0.42 -15.15
CA ALA A 116 -8.30 -0.67 -16.54
C ALA A 116 -8.09 -2.15 -16.91
N GLY A 117 -9.13 -2.77 -17.48
CA GLY A 117 -9.15 -4.19 -17.80
C GLY A 117 -9.65 -5.11 -16.67
N PHE A 118 -9.97 -4.57 -15.49
CA PHE A 118 -10.61 -5.30 -14.38
C PHE A 118 -11.94 -4.66 -13.98
N GLN A 119 -11.96 -3.34 -13.75
CA GLN A 119 -13.14 -2.62 -13.27
C GLN A 119 -13.30 -1.29 -14.05
N PRO A 120 -14.21 -1.22 -15.04
CA PRO A 120 -14.31 -0.11 -16.00
C PRO A 120 -15.02 1.15 -15.49
N GLU A 121 -15.42 1.21 -14.22
CA GLU A 121 -16.13 2.34 -13.58
C GLU A 121 -15.19 3.49 -13.23
N PHE A 122 -14.44 4.01 -14.21
CA PHE A 122 -13.35 4.96 -14.00
C PHE A 122 -13.76 6.24 -13.26
N LEU A 123 -14.95 6.79 -13.51
CA LEU A 123 -15.42 7.97 -12.78
C LEU A 123 -15.68 7.67 -11.30
N HIS A 124 -16.31 6.52 -11.00
CA HIS A 124 -16.53 6.07 -9.63
C HIS A 124 -15.18 5.90 -8.91
N LEU A 125 -14.25 5.17 -9.53
CA LEU A 125 -12.91 4.96 -8.98
C LEU A 125 -12.13 6.27 -8.83
N PHE A 126 -12.28 7.23 -9.73
CA PHE A 126 -11.67 8.55 -9.58
C PHE A 126 -12.18 9.26 -8.31
N LEU A 127 -13.49 9.24 -8.05
CA LEU A 127 -14.08 9.82 -6.84
C LEU A 127 -13.62 9.09 -5.57
N VAL A 128 -13.52 7.76 -5.61
CA VAL A 128 -12.94 6.95 -4.53
C VAL A 128 -11.49 7.34 -4.27
N GLY A 129 -10.69 7.50 -5.33
CA GLY A 129 -9.33 7.99 -5.24
C GLY A 129 -9.25 9.37 -4.58
N LEU A 130 -10.15 10.31 -4.94
CA LEU A 130 -10.20 11.63 -4.32
C LEU A 130 -10.48 11.53 -2.82
N MET A 131 -11.45 10.69 -2.44
CA MET A 131 -11.83 10.47 -1.05
C MET A 131 -10.65 9.97 -0.22
N TYR A 132 -9.99 8.87 -0.61
CA TYR A 132 -8.87 8.32 0.16
C TYR A 132 -7.68 9.29 0.19
N CYS A 133 -7.32 9.89 -0.95
CA CYS A 133 -6.25 10.89 -1.00
C CYS A 133 -6.54 12.10 -0.09
N ALA A 134 -7.77 12.61 -0.05
CA ALA A 134 -8.12 13.75 0.78
C ALA A 134 -8.07 13.38 2.27
N VAL A 135 -8.66 12.24 2.66
CA VAL A 135 -8.68 11.76 4.04
C VAL A 135 -7.26 11.53 4.58
N PHE A 136 -6.33 11.05 3.74
CA PHE A 136 -4.91 10.91 4.11
C PHE A 136 -4.35 12.17 4.77
N TYR A 137 -4.68 13.36 4.27
CA TYR A 137 -4.08 14.62 4.74
C TYR A 137 -4.53 15.03 6.15
N ILE A 138 -5.58 14.43 6.72
CA ILE A 138 -6.02 14.69 8.10
C ILE A 138 -4.93 14.27 9.10
N THR A 139 -4.35 13.09 8.89
CA THR A 139 -3.33 12.52 9.79
C THR A 139 -1.95 12.39 9.16
N ARG A 140 -1.87 12.41 7.83
CA ARG A 140 -0.68 12.04 7.03
C ARG A 140 -0.11 10.70 7.46
N ASN A 141 -1.00 9.75 7.74
CA ASN A 141 -0.69 8.40 8.16
C ASN A 141 -1.58 7.43 7.39
N MET A 142 -0.99 6.40 6.79
CA MET A 142 -1.73 5.42 5.98
C MET A 142 -2.78 4.64 6.77
N LEU A 143 -2.61 4.56 8.09
CA LEU A 143 -3.56 3.90 9.00
C LEU A 143 -4.94 4.55 9.06
N ILE A 144 -5.16 5.73 8.46
CA ILE A 144 -6.50 6.32 8.33
C ILE A 144 -7.29 5.75 7.15
N ILE A 145 -6.59 5.14 6.19
CA ILE A 145 -7.17 4.53 4.99
C ILE A 145 -7.22 3.01 5.16
N PHE A 146 -6.13 2.39 5.60
CA PHE A 146 -6.00 0.94 5.66
C PHE A 146 -5.66 0.52 7.10
N PRO A 147 -6.29 -0.51 7.68
CA PRO A 147 -6.95 -1.60 6.96
C PRO A 147 -8.47 -1.51 6.79
N PHE A 148 -9.20 -0.75 7.61
CA PHE A 148 -10.66 -0.92 7.67
C PHE A 148 -11.41 -0.03 6.68
N PHE A 149 -11.08 1.26 6.58
CA PHE A 149 -11.87 2.18 5.75
C PHE A 149 -11.83 1.77 4.28
N TRP A 150 -10.63 1.58 3.76
CA TRP A 150 -10.40 1.02 2.44
C TRP A 150 -10.88 -0.42 2.33
N GLY A 151 -10.65 -1.24 3.36
CA GLY A 151 -11.02 -2.65 3.35
C GLY A 151 -12.52 -2.84 3.15
N VAL A 152 -13.36 -2.11 3.88
CA VAL A 152 -14.82 -2.15 3.68
C VAL A 152 -15.21 -1.70 2.28
N GLY A 153 -14.63 -0.59 1.80
CA GLY A 153 -14.89 -0.07 0.45
C GLY A 153 -14.56 -1.09 -0.63
N ALA A 154 -13.33 -1.59 -0.63
CA ALA A 154 -12.85 -2.54 -1.64
C ALA A 154 -13.56 -3.90 -1.57
N LEU A 155 -13.82 -4.41 -0.36
CA LEU A 155 -14.55 -5.67 -0.22
C LEU A 155 -15.99 -5.54 -0.72
N TRP A 156 -16.69 -4.46 -0.38
CA TRP A 156 -18.05 -4.25 -0.86
C TRP A 156 -18.07 -4.07 -2.39
N ASP A 157 -17.26 -3.15 -2.90
CA ASP A 157 -17.24 -2.80 -4.32
C ASP A 157 -16.91 -4.03 -5.19
N VAL A 158 -15.87 -4.79 -4.83
CA VAL A 158 -15.44 -5.93 -5.64
C VAL A 158 -16.30 -7.18 -5.41
N ILE A 159 -16.66 -7.53 -4.16
CA ILE A 159 -17.37 -8.80 -3.88
C ILE A 159 -18.87 -8.69 -4.16
N ILE A 160 -19.46 -7.52 -3.93
CA ILE A 160 -20.91 -7.29 -3.95
C ILE A 160 -21.34 -6.53 -5.21
N SER A 161 -20.65 -5.44 -5.54
CA SER A 161 -21.11 -4.50 -6.58
C SER A 161 -20.55 -4.78 -7.97
N SER A 162 -19.44 -5.51 -8.10
CA SER A 162 -18.72 -5.71 -9.36
C SER A 162 -18.92 -7.12 -9.93
N GLU A 163 -19.13 -7.20 -11.24
CA GLU A 163 -19.11 -8.47 -11.99
C GLU A 163 -17.73 -9.16 -11.92
N ALA A 164 -16.66 -8.36 -11.82
CA ALA A 164 -15.27 -8.83 -11.72
C ALA A 164 -15.00 -9.59 -10.41
N GLY A 165 -15.83 -9.41 -9.39
CA GLY A 165 -15.75 -10.16 -8.13
C GLY A 165 -15.83 -11.68 -8.32
N SER A 166 -16.56 -12.13 -9.34
CA SER A 166 -16.69 -13.56 -9.65
C SER A 166 -15.36 -14.20 -10.04
N GLU A 167 -14.48 -13.46 -10.72
CA GLU A 167 -13.18 -13.97 -11.21
C GLU A 167 -12.17 -14.24 -10.08
N ILE A 168 -12.38 -13.65 -8.90
CA ILE A 168 -11.47 -13.77 -7.75
C ILE A 168 -12.05 -14.57 -6.58
N LYS A 169 -13.27 -15.10 -6.73
CA LYS A 169 -13.96 -15.96 -5.76
C LYS A 169 -13.50 -17.43 -5.87
N ASN A 170 -12.20 -17.67 -5.97
CA ASN A 170 -11.64 -19.01 -6.18
C ASN A 170 -10.37 -19.26 -5.33
N ALA A 171 -9.98 -20.53 -5.24
CA ALA A 171 -8.82 -20.94 -4.44
C ALA A 171 -7.49 -20.42 -5.01
N GLU A 172 -7.42 -20.12 -6.31
CA GLU A 172 -6.21 -19.57 -6.94
C GLU A 172 -5.91 -18.16 -6.43
N SER A 173 -6.93 -17.33 -6.21
CA SER A 173 -6.78 -16.01 -5.60
C SER A 173 -6.15 -16.09 -4.21
N LEU A 174 -6.59 -17.06 -3.38
CA LEU A 174 -5.98 -17.32 -2.08
C LEU A 174 -4.52 -17.78 -2.22
N LEU A 175 -4.23 -18.69 -3.15
CA LEU A 175 -2.87 -19.15 -3.43
C LEU A 175 -1.96 -18.00 -3.84
N PHE A 176 -2.41 -17.12 -4.75
CA PHE A 176 -1.65 -15.94 -5.16
C PHE A 176 -1.41 -14.98 -4.01
N ALA A 177 -2.39 -14.77 -3.13
CA ALA A 177 -2.21 -13.96 -1.92
C ALA A 177 -1.10 -14.55 -1.04
N MET A 178 -1.13 -15.85 -0.77
CA MET A 178 -0.10 -16.55 0.02
C MET A 178 1.29 -16.46 -0.63
N ILE A 179 1.39 -16.66 -1.94
CA ILE A 179 2.66 -16.53 -2.69
C ILE A 179 3.21 -15.11 -2.56
N ILE A 180 2.38 -14.08 -2.72
CA ILE A 180 2.80 -12.68 -2.58
C ILE A 180 3.33 -12.43 -1.16
N TRP A 181 2.63 -12.87 -0.12
CA TRP A 181 3.10 -12.73 1.26
C TRP A 181 4.42 -13.46 1.51
N LEU A 182 4.58 -14.68 0.98
CA LEU A 182 5.84 -15.42 1.05
C LEU A 182 6.98 -14.65 0.39
N LEU A 183 6.77 -14.10 -0.81
CA LEU A 183 7.75 -13.29 -1.53
C LEU A 183 8.12 -12.01 -0.76
N ILE A 184 7.13 -11.33 -0.16
CA ILE A 184 7.35 -10.15 0.69
C ILE A 184 8.23 -10.52 1.88
N VAL A 185 7.92 -11.61 2.59
CA VAL A 185 8.71 -12.07 3.75
C VAL A 185 10.14 -12.40 3.33
N ILE A 186 10.32 -13.18 2.27
CA ILE A 186 11.64 -13.54 1.73
C ILE A 186 12.44 -12.27 1.38
N TRP A 187 11.82 -11.31 0.69
CA TRP A 187 12.45 -10.05 0.33
C TRP A 187 12.87 -9.23 1.55
N LEU A 188 12.01 -9.09 2.55
CA LEU A 188 12.31 -8.36 3.78
C LEU A 188 13.46 -9.02 4.57
N LEU A 189 13.49 -10.34 4.63
CA LEU A 189 14.58 -11.10 5.26
C LEU A 189 15.89 -10.91 4.50
N TYR A 190 15.86 -11.00 3.17
CA TYR A 190 17.02 -10.75 2.30
C TYR A 190 17.56 -9.33 2.49
N ARG A 191 16.69 -8.31 2.41
CA ARG A 191 17.03 -6.90 2.61
C ARG A 191 17.64 -6.65 3.99
N ARG A 192 17.09 -7.24 5.04
CA ARG A 192 17.61 -7.11 6.41
C ARG A 192 19.01 -7.74 6.54
N ARG A 193 19.24 -8.91 5.93
CA ARG A 193 20.56 -9.56 5.93
C ARG A 193 21.60 -8.73 5.19
N ARG A 194 21.27 -8.23 3.99
CA ARG A 194 22.14 -7.35 3.21
C ARG A 194 22.52 -6.08 3.97
N SER A 195 21.55 -5.41 4.58
CA SER A 195 21.81 -4.19 5.37
C SER A 195 22.75 -4.46 6.56
N LYS A 196 22.60 -5.58 7.27
CA LYS A 196 23.53 -5.98 8.35
C LYS A 196 24.94 -6.26 7.83
N ARG A 197 25.08 -6.96 6.70
CA ARG A 197 26.38 -7.26 6.10
C ARG A 197 27.13 -5.99 5.72
N ASN A 198 26.48 -5.05 5.04
CA ASN A 198 27.09 -3.78 4.68
C ASN A 198 27.54 -2.98 5.91
N ALA A 199 26.79 -3.02 7.02
CA ALA A 199 27.20 -2.37 8.26
C ALA A 199 28.46 -3.00 8.87
N VAL A 200 28.61 -4.32 8.80
CA VAL A 200 29.80 -5.03 9.29
C VAL A 200 31.02 -4.75 8.40
N GLU A 201 30.86 -4.77 7.07
CA GLU A 201 31.93 -4.44 6.12
C GLU A 201 32.43 -3.00 6.33
N ASN A 202 31.54 -2.03 6.56
CA ASN A 202 31.93 -0.64 6.84
C ASN A 202 32.69 -0.47 8.18
N ILE A 203 32.34 -1.24 9.22
CA ILE A 203 33.07 -1.22 10.51
C ILE A 203 34.49 -1.79 10.33
N HIS A 204 34.63 -2.85 9.52
CA HIS A 204 35.96 -3.42 9.23
C HIS A 204 36.84 -2.50 8.39
N SER A 205 36.27 -1.72 7.46
CA SER A 205 37.04 -0.72 6.70
C SER A 205 37.47 0.49 7.55
N ASP A 206 36.63 0.94 8.51
CA ASP A 206 36.99 2.06 9.41
C ASP A 206 38.06 1.66 10.46
N HIS A 207 38.25 0.37 10.71
CA HIS A 207 39.27 -0.14 11.64
C HIS A 207 40.51 -0.71 10.95
N GLY A 208 40.59 -0.66 9.63
CA GLY A 208 41.74 -1.11 8.84
C GLY A 208 42.34 0.02 8.02
N ASP A 209 43.16 0.88 8.65
CA ASP A 209 44.53 1.22 8.22
C ASP A 209 45.15 2.35 9.10
N PRO A 210 45.86 2.03 10.20
CA PRO A 210 46.71 2.99 10.91
C PRO A 210 48.05 3.29 10.20
N ASP A 211 48.35 2.67 9.06
CA ASP A 211 49.71 2.57 8.51
C ASP A 211 49.96 3.34 7.20
N GLN A 212 48.98 4.08 6.67
CA GLN A 212 49.19 4.97 5.50
C GLN A 212 49.70 6.38 5.87
N GLY A 213 50.46 6.49 6.95
CA GLY A 213 50.91 7.76 7.52
C GLY A 213 52.38 7.80 7.91
N ARG A 214 53.30 7.25 7.10
CA ARG A 214 54.75 7.57 7.18
C ARG A 214 55.47 7.08 5.91
N GLU A 215 56.48 7.85 5.51
CA GLU A 215 57.32 7.74 4.29
C GLU A 215 56.65 8.35 3.05
N LYS A 216 57.04 9.54 2.58
CA LYS A 216 58.39 9.93 2.17
C LYS A 216 58.67 11.42 2.41
N CYS A 217 59.59 11.71 3.32
CA CYS A 217 60.46 12.90 3.27
C CYS A 217 61.90 12.37 3.26
N VAL A 218 62.49 12.27 2.08
CA VAL A 218 63.92 12.41 1.80
C VAL A 218 64.05 13.01 0.42
#